data_AF-A0A2G8JE79-F1
#
_entry.id   AF-A0A2G8JE79-F1
#
_cell.length_a   1.000
_cell.length_b   1.000
_cell.length_c   1.000
_cell.angle_alpha   90.00
_cell.angle_beta   90.00
_cell.angle_gamma   90.00
#
_symmetry.space_group_name_H-M   'P 1'
#
loop_
_entity.id
_entity.type
_entity.pdbx_description
1 polymer ?
#
loop_
_entity_poly.entity_id
_entity_poly.type
_entity_poly.pdbx_seq_one_letter_code
_entity_poly.pdbx_strand_id
1 'polypeptide(L)'
;MASRGMMMGEQPAYILDHLAGKARKEIVGRGDAITKDAEKIFQVLLKVFGDGESLALLQQQFFSYRQREEEDLVTCSLELVDLYDRIVALDSSFSTCKESNLKGRLAESVRDEGLRRELRRINLENSKLSFFDARDQALVWYGRSTKTHPKPRNVATEELTADETSVENIVRVQSRQIKAQQEQINQLLEFVTRGRQQHPPDRGLCFKCNSPDHIKRNCPEMEKKAASPASTQPPANLN
;
A
#
# COMPACT_ATOMS: atom_id res chain seq x y z
N MET A 1 -16.06 2.05 40.31
CA MET A 1 -17.16 1.57 41.25
C MET A 1 -16.59 1.30 42.64
N ALA A 2 -16.08 2.39 43.26
CA ALA A 2 -15.58 2.79 44.59
C ALA A 2 -16.59 2.43 45.69
N SER A 3 -16.56 1.18 46.21
CA SER A 3 -16.85 0.51 47.49
C SER A 3 -17.03 1.51 48.63
N ARG A 4 -18.18 2.08 48.69
CA ARG A 4 -18.93 2.61 49.84
C ARG A 4 -18.94 1.64 51.03
N GLY A 5 -17.86 1.58 51.82
CA GLY A 5 -17.88 1.44 53.31
C GLY A 5 -18.70 0.23 53.76
N MET A 6 -18.53 -0.99 53.24
CA MET A 6 -19.26 -2.17 53.77
C MET A 6 -18.50 -2.72 54.98
N MET A 7 -19.11 -2.76 56.26
CA MET A 7 -18.80 -3.46 57.52
C MET A 7 -18.18 -4.83 57.25
N MET A 8 -16.83 -5.01 57.38
CA MET A 8 -15.87 -6.13 57.21
C MET A 8 -16.54 -7.48 57.49
N GLY A 9 -17.82 -7.47 57.90
CA GLY A 9 -18.49 -8.76 58.19
C GLY A 9 -19.60 -9.06 57.18
N GLU A 10 -20.00 -8.09 56.33
CA GLU A 10 -21.09 -8.30 55.35
C GLU A 10 -20.54 -8.51 53.95
N GLN A 11 -19.27 -8.39 53.82
CA GLN A 11 -18.62 -8.47 52.50
C GLN A 11 -18.68 -9.89 51.93
N PRO A 12 -18.41 -10.91 52.74
CA PRO A 12 -18.46 -12.29 52.22
C PRO A 12 -19.89 -12.70 51.84
N ALA A 13 -20.85 -12.25 52.64
CA ALA A 13 -22.26 -12.56 52.31
C ALA A 13 -22.70 -11.84 51.02
N TYR A 14 -22.15 -10.70 50.92
CA TYR A 14 -22.46 -9.95 49.68
C TYR A 14 -21.82 -10.63 48.47
N ILE A 15 -20.64 -11.04 48.53
CA ILE A 15 -19.93 -11.68 47.41
C ILE A 15 -20.63 -13.01 47.07
N LEU A 16 -21.09 -13.72 48.05
CA LEU A 16 -21.78 -15.01 47.79
C LEU A 16 -23.11 -14.78 47.09
N ASP A 17 -23.74 -13.65 47.46
CA ASP A 17 -25.03 -13.37 46.80
C ASP A 17 -24.82 -13.05 45.31
N HIS A 18 -23.58 -12.66 45.06
CA HIS A 18 -23.34 -12.29 43.66
C HIS A 18 -22.70 -13.46 42.89
N LEU A 19 -22.35 -14.53 43.62
CA LEU A 19 -21.83 -15.70 42.88
C LEU A 19 -22.98 -16.65 42.51
N ALA A 20 -23.06 -17.14 41.29
CA ALA A 20 -24.13 -18.06 40.88
C ALA A 20 -23.52 -19.28 40.18
N GLY A 21 -24.39 -20.43 40.26
CA GLY A 21 -24.01 -21.62 39.47
C GLY A 21 -22.85 -22.39 40.13
N LYS A 22 -21.91 -22.82 39.30
CA LYS A 22 -20.80 -23.72 39.72
C LYS A 22 -19.84 -22.99 40.66
N ALA A 23 -19.79 -21.68 40.53
CA ALA A 23 -18.89 -20.87 41.37
C ALA A 23 -19.43 -20.73 42.80
N ARG A 24 -20.67 -20.63 42.98
CA ARG A 24 -21.26 -20.59 44.34
C ARG A 24 -21.21 -21.95 45.01
N LYS A 25 -21.50 -23.00 44.28
CA LYS A 25 -21.48 -24.37 44.86
C LYS A 25 -20.06 -24.73 45.32
N GLU A 26 -19.06 -24.23 44.55
CA GLU A 26 -17.65 -24.52 44.88
C GLU A 26 -17.23 -23.82 46.18
N ILE A 27 -17.74 -22.57 46.37
CA ILE A 27 -17.34 -21.83 47.59
C ILE A 27 -18.14 -22.33 48.79
N VAL A 28 -19.41 -22.63 48.61
CA VAL A 28 -20.23 -23.13 49.73
C VAL A 28 -19.80 -24.55 50.09
N GLY A 29 -19.29 -25.36 49.12
CA GLY A 29 -18.85 -26.76 49.33
C GLY A 29 -17.54 -26.82 50.12
N ARG A 30 -16.75 -25.76 50.29
CA ARG A 30 -15.41 -25.78 50.94
C ARG A 30 -15.54 -25.40 52.41
N GLY A 31 -16.91 -25.12 52.87
CA GLY A 31 -17.18 -25.00 54.32
C GLY A 31 -17.20 -23.53 54.75
N ASP A 32 -17.52 -23.24 56.11
CA ASP A 32 -17.81 -21.89 56.66
C ASP A 32 -16.50 -21.14 56.96
N ALA A 33 -15.40 -21.87 56.91
CA ALA A 33 -14.09 -21.24 57.19
C ALA A 33 -13.63 -20.37 56.00
N ILE A 34 -14.14 -20.66 54.79
CA ILE A 34 -13.74 -19.92 53.57
C ILE A 34 -14.88 -18.98 53.15
N THR A 35 -16.13 -19.25 53.60
CA THR A 35 -17.31 -18.47 53.18
C THR A 35 -17.44 -17.21 54.08
N LYS A 36 -16.67 -17.19 55.16
CA LYS A 36 -16.81 -16.06 56.11
C LYS A 36 -15.66 -15.06 55.91
N ASP A 37 -14.71 -15.54 55.04
CA ASP A 37 -13.60 -14.62 54.75
C ASP A 37 -13.61 -14.24 53.26
N ALA A 38 -13.73 -12.94 53.03
CA ALA A 38 -13.86 -12.45 51.64
C ALA A 38 -12.58 -12.71 50.84
N GLU A 39 -11.43 -12.62 51.48
CA GLU A 39 -10.16 -12.80 50.75
C GLU A 39 -9.96 -14.28 50.35
N LYS A 40 -10.41 -15.09 51.17
CA LYS A 40 -10.23 -16.52 50.85
C LYS A 40 -11.20 -16.97 49.75
N ILE A 41 -12.41 -16.29 49.77
CA ILE A 41 -13.37 -16.62 48.69
C ILE A 41 -12.77 -16.22 47.34
N PHE A 42 -12.13 -15.11 47.27
CA PHE A 42 -11.56 -14.67 45.99
C PHE A 42 -10.35 -15.53 45.61
N GLN A 43 -9.59 -15.92 46.64
CA GLN A 43 -8.44 -16.79 46.31
C GLN A 43 -8.90 -18.11 45.68
N VAL A 44 -9.92 -18.64 46.20
CA VAL A 44 -10.44 -19.91 45.64
C VAL A 44 -11.03 -19.66 44.25
N LEU A 45 -11.71 -18.56 44.14
CA LEU A 45 -12.30 -18.28 42.81
C LEU A 45 -11.20 -18.05 41.77
N LEU A 46 -10.17 -17.42 42.21
CA LEU A 46 -9.08 -17.18 41.26
C LEU A 46 -8.33 -18.50 40.98
N LYS A 47 -8.26 -19.28 41.90
CA LYS A 47 -7.58 -20.58 41.70
C LYS A 47 -8.40 -21.52 40.81
N VAL A 48 -9.72 -21.68 41.10
CA VAL A 48 -10.55 -22.70 40.41
C VAL A 48 -11.10 -22.12 39.11
N PHE A 49 -11.30 -20.86 39.23
CA PHE A 49 -11.97 -20.32 38.00
C PHE A 49 -11.09 -19.25 37.37
N GLY A 50 -9.97 -19.01 37.96
CA GLY A 50 -9.09 -17.97 37.38
C GLY A 50 -8.49 -18.44 36.06
N ASP A 51 -8.01 -17.46 35.26
CA ASP A 51 -7.41 -17.75 33.93
C ASP A 51 -6.23 -18.71 34.06
N GLY A 52 -6.44 -20.01 34.37
CA GLY A 52 -5.67 -21.26 34.31
C GLY A 52 -4.47 -21.17 33.36
N GLU A 53 -4.10 -19.93 33.03
CA GLU A 53 -3.04 -20.08 32.00
C GLU A 53 -1.73 -20.52 32.68
N SER A 54 -1.42 -21.79 32.41
CA SER A 54 -0.11 -22.29 32.86
C SER A 54 1.04 -21.51 32.21
N LEU A 55 2.09 -21.40 32.99
CA LEU A 55 3.28 -20.69 32.47
C LEU A 55 3.62 -21.14 31.05
N ALA A 56 3.48 -22.38 30.80
CA ALA A 56 3.83 -22.90 29.45
C ALA A 56 2.86 -22.36 28.39
N LEU A 57 1.64 -22.27 28.70
CA LEU A 57 0.67 -21.75 27.73
C LEU A 57 0.91 -20.26 27.45
N LEU A 58 1.22 -19.53 28.51
CA LEU A 58 1.44 -18.08 28.30
C LEU A 58 2.72 -17.84 27.49
N GLN A 59 3.71 -18.67 27.75
CA GLN A 59 4.95 -18.51 26.96
C GLN A 59 4.68 -18.86 25.49
N GLN A 60 3.93 -19.96 25.37
CA GLN A 60 3.58 -20.30 23.97
C GLN A 60 2.79 -19.17 23.29
N GLN A 61 1.87 -18.61 23.97
CA GLN A 61 1.07 -17.53 23.37
C GLN A 61 1.95 -16.31 23.07
N PHE A 62 2.89 -16.11 23.93
CA PHE A 62 3.77 -14.94 23.73
C PHE A 62 4.66 -15.15 22.51
N PHE A 63 5.21 -16.32 22.33
CA PHE A 63 6.19 -16.51 21.23
C PHE A 63 5.45 -16.78 19.91
N SER A 64 4.21 -17.08 19.99
CA SER A 64 3.47 -17.34 18.72
C SER A 64 2.62 -16.13 18.35
N TYR A 65 2.69 -15.15 19.15
CA TYR A 65 1.82 -13.99 18.86
C TYR A 65 2.24 -13.31 17.55
N ARG A 66 1.14 -13.04 16.69
CA ARG A 66 1.39 -12.28 15.45
C ARG A 66 0.37 -11.15 15.34
N GLN A 67 0.99 -9.96 14.81
CA GLN A 67 0.08 -8.81 14.63
C GLN A 67 -1.07 -9.15 13.67
N ARG A 68 -2.36 -8.82 14.16
CA ARG A 68 -3.54 -9.08 13.30
C ARG A 68 -3.73 -7.98 12.26
N GLU A 69 -4.54 -8.20 11.17
CA GLU A 69 -4.71 -7.24 10.06
C GLU A 69 -5.32 -5.92 10.54
N GLU A 70 -6.01 -5.98 11.58
CA GLU A 70 -6.71 -4.73 12.01
C GLU A 70 -5.98 -4.10 13.20
N GLU A 71 -4.90 -4.66 13.49
CA GLU A 71 -4.23 -4.18 14.72
C GLU A 71 -3.07 -3.24 14.33
N ASP A 72 -2.96 -2.08 15.05
CA ASP A 72 -1.81 -1.16 14.85
C ASP A 72 -0.61 -1.60 15.71
N LEU A 73 0.50 -0.99 15.37
CA LEU A 73 1.76 -1.36 16.06
C LEU A 73 1.66 -1.09 17.56
N VAL A 74 0.97 -0.12 17.92
CA VAL A 74 0.86 0.21 19.36
C VAL A 74 0.03 -0.85 20.07
N THR A 75 -1.07 -1.18 19.49
CA THR A 75 -1.89 -2.22 20.10
C THR A 75 -1.13 -3.55 20.20
N CYS A 76 -0.40 -3.80 19.20
CA CYS A 76 0.39 -5.05 19.22
C CYS A 76 1.43 -5.01 20.35
N SER A 77 2.07 -3.91 20.53
CA SER A 77 3.09 -3.80 21.59
C SER A 77 2.46 -3.93 22.98
N LEU A 78 1.34 -3.37 23.12
CA LEU A 78 0.72 -3.43 24.46
C LEU A 78 0.27 -4.85 24.78
N GLU A 79 -0.26 -5.50 23.74
CA GLU A 79 -0.69 -6.89 24.01
C GLU A 79 0.51 -7.77 24.41
N LEU A 80 1.63 -7.54 23.82
CA LEU A 80 2.83 -8.31 24.20
C LEU A 80 3.24 -8.01 25.64
N VAL A 81 3.10 -6.79 26.03
CA VAL A 81 3.45 -6.44 27.43
C VAL A 81 2.46 -7.12 28.39
N ASP A 82 1.24 -7.06 28.03
CA ASP A 82 0.25 -7.71 28.90
C ASP A 82 0.54 -9.21 29.04
N LEU A 83 0.85 -9.83 27.94
CA LEU A 83 1.14 -11.28 28.02
C LEU A 83 2.38 -11.54 28.87
N TYR A 84 3.34 -10.68 28.72
CA TYR A 84 4.58 -10.92 29.48
C TYR A 84 4.36 -10.61 30.97
N ASP A 85 3.62 -9.55 31.28
CA ASP A 85 3.31 -9.25 32.69
C ASP A 85 2.61 -10.44 33.38
N ARG A 86 1.81 -11.09 32.66
CA ARG A 86 1.15 -12.28 33.26
C ARG A 86 2.17 -13.41 33.48
N ILE A 87 3.12 -13.49 32.57
CA ILE A 87 4.18 -14.51 32.77
C ILE A 87 5.03 -14.15 33.99
N VAL A 88 5.31 -12.86 34.14
CA VAL A 88 6.15 -12.44 35.28
C VAL A 88 5.35 -12.63 36.58
N ALA A 89 4.08 -12.41 36.47
CA ALA A 89 3.26 -12.63 37.67
C ALA A 89 3.32 -14.08 38.14
N LEU A 90 3.50 -15.01 37.14
CA LEU A 90 3.57 -16.44 37.56
C LEU A 90 5.00 -16.82 37.96
N ASP A 91 5.99 -16.14 37.25
CA ASP A 91 7.40 -16.41 37.54
C ASP A 91 8.21 -15.10 37.43
N SER A 92 8.74 -14.66 38.62
CA SER A 92 9.42 -13.34 38.68
C SER A 92 10.83 -13.44 38.08
N SER A 93 11.32 -14.58 37.85
CA SER A 93 12.66 -14.73 37.23
C SER A 93 12.71 -14.14 35.81
N PHE A 94 11.60 -13.92 35.20
CA PHE A 94 11.56 -13.46 33.80
C PHE A 94 11.56 -11.92 33.77
N SER A 95 11.71 -11.30 34.89
CA SER A 95 11.68 -9.82 34.92
C SER A 95 13.01 -9.24 34.42
N THR A 96 14.04 -9.95 34.57
CA THR A 96 15.37 -9.41 34.18
C THR A 96 15.51 -9.40 32.65
N CYS A 97 14.82 -10.24 32.01
CA CYS A 97 14.97 -10.30 30.54
C CYS A 97 13.72 -9.74 29.85
N LYS A 98 13.03 -8.91 30.50
CA LYS A 98 11.73 -8.41 29.97
C LYS A 98 11.95 -7.53 28.74
N GLU A 99 12.91 -6.72 28.83
CA GLU A 99 13.09 -5.76 27.73
C GLU A 99 13.64 -6.46 26.47
N SER A 100 14.58 -7.27 26.67
CA SER A 100 15.19 -7.97 25.51
C SER A 100 14.17 -8.90 24.84
N ASN A 101 13.37 -9.59 25.64
CA ASN A 101 12.38 -10.52 25.06
C ASN A 101 11.25 -9.76 24.35
N LEU A 102 10.85 -8.67 24.95
CA LEU A 102 9.75 -7.91 24.32
C LEU A 102 10.23 -7.27 23.01
N LYS A 103 11.44 -6.79 23.03
CA LYS A 103 11.96 -6.16 21.79
C LYS A 103 12.12 -7.20 20.68
N GLY A 104 12.67 -8.27 21.10
CA GLY A 104 12.83 -9.35 20.09
C GLY A 104 11.49 -9.84 19.56
N ARG A 105 10.64 -9.98 20.55
CA ARG A 105 9.36 -10.52 20.11
C ARG A 105 8.57 -9.50 19.27
N LEU A 106 8.60 -8.26 19.58
CA LEU A 106 7.89 -7.23 18.78
C LEU A 106 8.44 -7.22 17.35
N ALA A 107 9.75 -7.44 17.20
CA ALA A 107 10.35 -7.44 15.84
C ALA A 107 9.84 -8.61 15.01
N GLU A 108 9.47 -9.68 15.69
CA GLU A 108 9.01 -10.87 14.93
C GLU A 108 7.49 -10.86 14.76
N SER A 109 6.84 -10.17 15.56
CA SER A 109 5.37 -10.30 15.56
C SER A 109 4.73 -9.31 14.58
N VAL A 110 5.55 -8.36 14.09
CA VAL A 110 4.98 -7.32 13.21
C VAL A 110 4.80 -7.91 11.81
N ARG A 111 3.77 -7.50 11.08
CA ARG A 111 3.40 -8.07 9.77
C ARG A 111 4.29 -7.49 8.66
N ASP A 112 4.54 -6.19 8.82
CA ASP A 112 5.34 -5.51 7.78
C ASP A 112 6.83 -5.90 7.88
N GLU A 113 7.30 -6.41 6.68
CA GLU A 113 8.71 -6.91 6.66
C GLU A 113 9.69 -5.75 6.83
N GLY A 114 9.38 -4.56 6.30
CA GLY A 114 10.24 -3.38 6.51
C GLY A 114 10.33 -2.98 7.99
N LEU A 115 9.22 -2.99 8.54
CA LEU A 115 9.16 -2.64 9.97
C LEU A 115 9.87 -3.69 10.83
N ARG A 116 9.80 -4.92 10.41
CA ARG A 116 10.52 -5.98 11.15
C ARG A 116 12.04 -5.74 11.06
N ARG A 117 12.46 -5.46 9.89
CA ARG A 117 13.91 -5.24 9.72
C ARG A 117 14.38 -4.02 10.51
N GLU A 118 13.62 -3.02 10.48
CA GLU A 118 14.02 -1.82 11.22
C GLU A 118 14.04 -2.07 12.73
N LEU A 119 13.03 -2.75 13.17
CA LEU A 119 13.03 -3.07 14.61
C LEU A 119 14.24 -3.94 14.98
N ARG A 120 14.67 -4.82 14.09
CA ARG A 120 15.89 -5.60 14.39
C ARG A 120 17.13 -4.70 14.40
N ARG A 121 17.13 -3.83 13.44
CA ARG A 121 18.24 -2.87 13.40
C ARG A 121 18.31 -2.02 14.67
N ILE A 122 17.14 -1.52 15.13
CA ILE A 122 17.12 -0.68 16.35
C ILE A 122 17.58 -1.50 17.56
N ASN A 123 17.21 -2.77 17.54
CA ASN A 123 17.63 -3.59 18.69
C ASN A 123 19.14 -3.85 18.67
N LEU A 124 19.67 -3.92 17.48
CA LEU A 124 21.13 -4.18 17.40
C LEU A 124 21.92 -2.90 17.71
N GLU A 125 21.49 -1.78 17.32
CA GLU A 125 22.25 -0.52 17.44
C GLU A 125 22.05 0.09 18.84
N ASN A 126 20.92 -0.27 19.30
CA ASN A 126 20.65 0.34 20.62
C ASN A 126 20.13 -0.73 21.58
N SER A 127 21.12 -1.40 22.21
CA SER A 127 20.73 -2.54 23.07
C SER A 127 20.24 -2.04 24.43
N LYS A 128 20.48 -0.78 24.77
CA LYS A 128 20.08 -0.31 26.12
C LYS A 128 18.76 0.46 26.05
N LEU A 129 18.27 0.57 24.88
CA LEU A 129 17.00 1.32 24.78
C LEU A 129 15.84 0.52 25.36
N SER A 130 14.90 1.31 25.92
CA SER A 130 13.71 0.65 26.49
C SER A 130 12.76 0.16 25.37
N PHE A 131 11.99 -0.81 25.73
CA PHE A 131 11.03 -1.40 24.76
C PHE A 131 10.14 -0.31 24.17
N PHE A 132 9.68 0.62 24.95
CA PHE A 132 8.75 1.65 24.44
C PHE A 132 9.50 2.68 23.58
N ASP A 133 10.71 2.89 24.00
CA ASP A 133 11.49 3.81 23.14
C ASP A 133 11.78 3.19 21.77
N ALA A 134 12.09 1.93 21.77
CA ALA A 134 12.30 1.22 20.49
C ALA A 134 11.03 1.26 19.63
N ARG A 135 9.94 1.11 20.24
CA ARG A 135 8.66 1.17 19.49
C ARG A 135 8.45 2.58 18.90
N ASP A 136 8.67 3.58 19.76
CA ASP A 136 8.45 4.97 19.28
C ASP A 136 9.37 5.26 18.09
N GLN A 137 10.54 4.82 18.10
CA GLN A 137 11.47 5.03 16.97
C GLN A 137 10.98 4.29 15.72
N ALA A 138 10.50 3.17 15.99
CA ALA A 138 9.97 2.41 14.83
C ALA A 138 8.74 3.11 14.24
N LEU A 139 7.99 3.66 15.08
CA LEU A 139 6.80 4.35 14.58
C LEU A 139 7.20 5.61 13.79
N VAL A 140 8.14 6.32 14.33
CA VAL A 140 8.62 7.51 13.60
C VAL A 140 9.14 7.08 12.22
N TRP A 141 9.90 6.01 12.23
CA TRP A 141 10.38 5.48 10.95
C TRP A 141 9.21 5.08 10.03
N TYR A 142 8.23 4.41 10.65
CA TYR A 142 7.08 3.94 9.85
C TYR A 142 6.30 5.12 9.28
N GLY A 143 6.23 6.31 9.99
CA GLY A 143 5.54 7.53 9.54
C GLY A 143 6.37 8.30 8.50
N ARG A 144 7.72 8.13 8.51
CA ARG A 144 8.61 8.81 7.53
C ARG A 144 8.72 7.98 6.25
N SER A 145 8.54 6.66 6.29
CA SER A 145 8.72 5.68 5.19
C SER A 145 7.48 5.65 4.29
N THR A 146 6.25 6.16 4.71
CA THR A 146 5.12 6.19 3.75
C THR A 146 5.20 7.45 2.87
N LYS A 147 6.24 8.39 3.11
CA LYS A 147 6.35 9.59 2.26
C LYS A 147 7.76 9.68 1.66
N THR A 148 8.67 8.64 1.69
CA THR A 148 10.02 8.87 1.14
C THR A 148 10.82 7.58 1.23
N HIS A 149 10.44 6.39 0.79
CA HIS A 149 11.61 5.48 0.76
C HIS A 149 12.34 5.62 -0.57
N PRO A 150 13.67 6.12 -0.75
CA PRO A 150 14.66 5.69 -1.75
C PRO A 150 15.06 4.21 -1.55
N LYS A 151 14.41 3.36 -2.37
CA LYS A 151 14.83 1.99 -2.72
C LYS A 151 16.25 1.67 -2.22
N PRO A 152 16.44 0.75 -1.27
CA PRO A 152 17.73 0.23 -0.80
C PRO A 152 18.55 -0.37 -1.95
N ARG A 153 19.60 0.31 -2.47
CA ARG A 153 20.77 -0.19 -3.24
C ARG A 153 21.23 -1.55 -2.71
N ASN A 154 20.62 -2.65 -3.14
CA ASN A 154 21.08 -4.05 -2.95
C ASN A 154 22.13 -4.42 -4.01
N VAL A 155 23.53 -4.50 -3.69
CA VAL A 155 24.61 -5.47 -3.97
C VAL A 155 24.03 -6.81 -4.41
N ALA A 156 23.97 -7.00 -5.75
CA ALA A 156 24.07 -8.04 -6.80
C ALA A 156 24.00 -9.45 -6.19
N THR A 157 22.75 -9.95 -6.02
CA THR A 157 22.64 -11.40 -6.33
C THR A 157 21.25 -11.67 -6.91
N GLU A 158 21.17 -11.75 -8.26
CA GLU A 158 20.36 -12.40 -9.30
C GLU A 158 19.51 -13.54 -8.74
N GLU A 159 18.26 -13.12 -8.40
CA GLU A 159 17.24 -14.20 -8.53
C GLU A 159 15.91 -13.58 -8.98
N LEU A 160 15.50 -13.84 -10.21
CA LEU A 160 14.32 -13.94 -11.10
C LEU A 160 13.02 -14.01 -10.29
N THR A 161 12.48 -12.75 -9.92
CA THR A 161 11.00 -12.78 -9.75
C THR A 161 10.39 -11.65 -10.59
N ALA A 162 10.03 -11.97 -11.81
CA ALA A 162 8.91 -11.65 -12.74
C ALA A 162 7.68 -11.15 -11.98
N ASP A 163 7.44 -9.75 -11.99
CA ASP A 163 6.22 -9.25 -12.70
C ASP A 163 5.61 -8.10 -11.90
N GLU A 164 6.31 -6.98 -11.67
CA GLU A 164 5.66 -5.65 -11.49
C GLU A 164 6.57 -4.54 -12.02
N THR A 165 7.80 -4.93 -12.58
CA THR A 165 8.76 -3.99 -13.20
C THR A 165 8.55 -3.94 -14.72
N SER A 166 7.60 -4.87 -15.18
CA SER A 166 7.42 -4.95 -16.64
C SER A 166 6.35 -3.95 -17.13
N VAL A 167 5.42 -3.60 -16.19
CA VAL A 167 4.34 -2.70 -16.65
C VAL A 167 4.80 -1.24 -16.49
N GLU A 168 5.62 -0.96 -15.45
CA GLU A 168 6.15 0.40 -15.26
C GLU A 168 7.22 0.74 -16.31
N ASN A 169 7.95 -0.27 -16.65
CA ASN A 169 8.94 -0.05 -17.73
C ASN A 169 8.27 0.08 -19.10
N ILE A 170 7.14 -0.64 -19.27
CA ILE A 170 6.39 -0.53 -20.55
C ILE A 170 5.71 0.84 -20.62
N VAL A 171 5.29 1.41 -19.49
CA VAL A 171 4.58 2.71 -19.47
C VAL A 171 5.60 3.85 -19.68
N ARG A 172 6.80 3.64 -19.20
CA ARG A 172 7.84 4.67 -19.38
C ARG A 172 8.35 4.70 -20.82
N VAL A 173 8.55 3.41 -21.28
CA VAL A 173 9.00 3.35 -22.67
C VAL A 173 7.90 3.87 -23.61
N GLN A 174 6.67 3.69 -23.27
CA GLN A 174 5.55 4.17 -24.13
C GLN A 174 5.39 5.69 -24.01
N SER A 175 5.69 6.22 -22.81
CA SER A 175 5.56 7.68 -22.63
C SER A 175 6.66 8.42 -23.41
N ARG A 176 7.81 7.74 -23.48
CA ARG A 176 8.91 8.38 -24.26
C ARG A 176 8.63 8.31 -25.76
N GLN A 177 8.04 7.20 -26.14
CA GLN A 177 7.70 7.05 -27.58
C GLN A 177 6.57 7.99 -27.99
N ILE A 178 5.67 8.30 -27.07
CA ILE A 178 4.54 9.20 -27.36
C ILE A 178 5.05 10.65 -27.44
N LYS A 179 6.01 10.92 -26.60
CA LYS A 179 6.56 12.29 -26.66
C LYS A 179 7.37 12.49 -27.95
N ALA A 180 8.08 11.50 -28.26
CA ALA A 180 8.86 11.61 -29.50
C ALA A 180 7.93 11.69 -30.73
N GLN A 181 6.80 10.94 -30.64
CA GLN A 181 5.85 11.01 -31.79
C GLN A 181 5.17 12.38 -31.83
N GLN A 182 4.93 12.98 -30.65
CA GLN A 182 4.28 14.31 -30.62
C GLN A 182 5.20 15.38 -31.22
N GLU A 183 6.45 15.18 -31.06
CA GLU A 183 7.41 16.16 -31.62
C GLU A 183 7.49 16.03 -33.16
N GLN A 184 7.46 14.86 -33.62
CA GLN A 184 7.46 14.68 -35.10
C GLN A 184 6.18 15.23 -35.72
N ILE A 185 5.05 15.04 -35.01
CA ILE A 185 3.77 15.60 -35.51
C ILE A 185 3.85 17.12 -35.52
N ASN A 186 4.48 17.66 -34.48
CA ASN A 186 4.58 19.14 -34.47
C ASN A 186 5.48 19.65 -35.60
N GLN A 187 6.53 18.89 -35.91
CA GLN A 187 7.39 19.27 -37.05
C GLN A 187 6.64 19.17 -38.38
N LEU A 188 5.81 18.13 -38.55
CA LEU A 188 5.01 17.99 -39.79
C LEU A 188 3.94 19.07 -39.88
N LEU A 189 3.37 19.38 -38.71
CA LEU A 189 2.36 20.46 -38.71
C LEU A 189 3.01 21.80 -39.09
N GLU A 190 4.21 22.00 -38.65
CA GLU A 190 4.90 23.25 -39.03
C GLU A 190 5.24 23.24 -40.53
N PHE A 191 5.58 22.16 -41.05
CA PHE A 191 5.88 22.06 -42.49
C PHE A 191 4.63 22.22 -43.34
N VAL A 192 3.52 21.73 -42.92
CA VAL A 192 2.25 21.83 -43.68
C VAL A 192 1.69 23.25 -43.53
N THR A 193 1.95 23.85 -42.35
CA THR A 193 1.46 25.24 -42.14
C THR A 193 2.36 26.22 -42.91
N ARG A 194 3.65 25.83 -43.09
CA ARG A 194 4.56 26.72 -43.86
C ARG A 194 4.43 26.42 -45.36
N GLY A 195 3.95 25.22 -45.82
CA GLY A 195 3.75 24.85 -47.25
C GLY A 195 2.42 25.37 -47.77
N ARG A 196 1.57 26.00 -46.93
CA ARG A 196 0.28 26.53 -47.43
C ARG A 196 0.38 28.04 -47.65
N GLN A 197 1.67 28.65 -47.45
CA GLN A 197 1.74 30.10 -47.67
C GLN A 197 2.84 30.41 -48.68
N GLN A 198 3.15 29.39 -49.68
CA GLN A 198 4.07 29.93 -50.72
C GLN A 198 3.61 29.47 -52.10
N HIS A 199 2.28 29.62 -52.46
CA HIS A 199 2.20 29.69 -53.94
C HIS A 199 2.06 31.16 -54.37
N PRO A 200 3.14 31.73 -54.88
CA PRO A 200 3.04 33.01 -55.60
C PRO A 200 1.86 33.00 -56.59
N PRO A 201 0.72 33.85 -56.54
CA PRO A 201 -0.34 33.85 -57.57
C PRO A 201 0.26 33.87 -58.98
N ASP A 202 0.79 32.75 -59.60
CA ASP A 202 0.86 32.38 -61.02
C ASP A 202 -0.04 33.27 -61.89
N ARG A 203 0.35 34.51 -62.11
CA ARG A 203 0.02 35.35 -63.28
C ARG A 203 -0.54 34.50 -64.44
N GLY A 204 -1.85 34.03 -64.29
CA GLY A 204 -3.01 33.92 -65.17
C GLY A 204 -2.63 33.78 -66.65
N LEU A 205 -1.72 32.71 -66.99
CA LEU A 205 -1.54 32.51 -68.45
C LEU A 205 -2.28 31.24 -68.87
N CYS A 206 -2.94 31.37 -69.94
CA CYS A 206 -3.65 30.23 -70.54
C CYS A 206 -2.65 29.13 -70.88
N PHE A 207 -2.81 27.92 -70.42
CA PHE A 207 -1.89 26.77 -70.55
C PHE A 207 -1.89 26.26 -71.98
N LYS A 208 -2.71 26.81 -72.84
CA LYS A 208 -2.69 26.34 -74.24
C LYS A 208 -2.03 27.37 -75.15
N CYS A 209 -2.23 28.67 -74.83
CA CYS A 209 -1.65 29.66 -75.76
C CYS A 209 -0.75 30.64 -74.99
N ASN A 210 -0.64 30.22 -73.74
CA ASN A 210 0.22 30.96 -72.80
C ASN A 210 -0.07 32.46 -72.79
N SER A 211 -1.32 32.86 -73.11
CA SER A 211 -1.69 34.29 -73.03
C SER A 211 -2.19 34.64 -71.61
N PRO A 212 -1.88 35.88 -71.17
CA PRO A 212 -2.22 36.29 -69.79
C PRO A 212 -3.66 36.80 -69.69
N ASP A 213 -4.41 36.74 -70.83
CA ASP A 213 -5.71 37.45 -70.90
C ASP A 213 -6.85 36.47 -70.60
N HIS A 214 -6.61 35.21 -70.44
CA HIS A 214 -7.72 34.26 -70.20
C HIS A 214 -7.14 32.93 -69.70
N ILE A 215 -8.05 32.08 -69.08
CA ILE A 215 -7.62 30.76 -68.57
C ILE A 215 -8.09 29.68 -69.56
N LYS A 216 -7.51 28.49 -69.63
CA LYS A 216 -7.67 27.42 -70.65
C LYS A 216 -9.14 27.21 -70.99
N ARG A 217 -9.97 27.47 -70.08
CA ARG A 217 -11.42 27.19 -70.30
C ARG A 217 -12.05 28.23 -71.22
N ASN A 218 -11.49 29.39 -71.36
CA ASN A 218 -12.05 30.47 -72.20
C ASN A 218 -11.10 30.85 -73.33
N CYS A 219 -10.35 29.82 -73.81
CA CYS A 219 -9.35 30.13 -74.85
C CYS A 219 -10.03 30.21 -76.23
N PRO A 220 -9.88 31.32 -76.88
CA PRO A 220 -10.52 31.61 -78.17
C PRO A 220 -10.04 30.63 -79.26
N GLU A 221 -8.84 29.95 -79.04
CA GLU A 221 -8.39 28.96 -80.03
C GLU A 221 -9.22 27.67 -79.96
N MET A 222 -9.99 27.56 -78.84
CA MET A 222 -10.86 26.36 -78.71
C MET A 222 -12.16 26.54 -79.49
N GLU A 223 -12.47 27.83 -79.80
CA GLU A 223 -13.73 28.14 -80.51
C GLU A 223 -13.47 28.29 -82.02
N LYS A 224 -12.18 28.38 -82.48
CA LYS A 224 -11.84 28.52 -83.90
C LYS A 224 -11.73 27.16 -84.59
N LYS A 225 -11.78 26.01 -83.74
CA LYS A 225 -11.83 24.68 -84.38
C LYS A 225 -13.28 24.21 -84.54
N ALA A 226 -14.27 25.06 -84.06
CA ALA A 226 -15.69 24.63 -84.20
C ALA A 226 -16.43 25.57 -85.16
N ALA A 227 -15.79 26.56 -85.99
CA ALA A 227 -16.60 27.40 -86.91
C ALA A 227 -15.85 27.57 -88.24
N SER A 228 -15.75 26.49 -89.13
CA SER A 228 -16.17 26.30 -90.54
C SER A 228 -14.95 25.96 -91.40
N PRO A 229 -15.33 25.37 -92.78
CA PRO A 229 -16.12 24.42 -93.57
C PRO A 229 -15.28 23.76 -94.68
N ALA A 230 -15.63 22.37 -94.84
CA ALA A 230 -16.13 21.62 -96.01
C ALA A 230 -15.62 22.24 -97.32
N SER A 231 -14.69 21.51 -98.08
CA SER A 231 -14.98 21.08 -99.47
C SER A 231 -13.66 20.81 -100.21
N THR A 232 -13.43 19.55 -100.55
CA THR A 232 -13.58 18.87 -101.85
C THR A 232 -12.22 18.31 -102.29
N GLN A 233 -12.08 16.98 -102.08
CA GLN A 233 -11.42 15.90 -102.83
C GLN A 233 -11.12 16.31 -104.28
N PRO A 234 -10.14 15.53 -104.94
CA PRO A 234 -9.99 14.08 -105.20
C PRO A 234 -8.55 13.72 -105.60
N PRO A 235 -8.26 12.44 -105.99
CA PRO A 235 -8.77 11.09 -106.23
C PRO A 235 -7.76 10.02 -105.79
N ALA A 236 -8.40 8.94 -105.23
CA ALA A 236 -8.18 7.49 -105.12
C ALA A 236 -8.12 6.82 -106.50
N ASN A 237 -6.78 6.50 -106.87
CA ASN A 237 -6.46 5.37 -107.76
C ASN A 237 -5.35 4.51 -107.13
N LEU A 238 -5.78 3.23 -106.51
CA LEU A 238 -4.91 2.07 -106.82
C LEU A 238 -5.76 0.82 -106.99
N ASN A 239 -6.18 0.56 -108.33
CA ASN A 239 -6.47 -0.67 -109.11
C ASN A 239 -7.93 -1.11 -108.90
#